data_AF-A0A1W1EHJ7-F1
#
_entry.id   AF-A0A1W1EHJ7-F1
#
_cell.length_a   1.000
_cell.length_b   1.000
_cell.length_c   1.000
_cell.angle_alpha   90.00
_cell.angle_beta   90.00
_cell.angle_gamma   90.00
#
_symmetry.space_group_name_H-M   'P 1'
#
loop_
_entity.id
_entity.type
_entity.pdbx_description
1 polymer ?
#
loop_
_entity_poly.entity_id
_entity_poly.type
_entity_poly.pdbx_seq_one_letter_code
_entity_poly.pdbx_strand_id
1 'polypeptide(L)'
;MKRLEIKKPLKSIKKRILSNQEIIKQIKRDYSYISHLDIEEILDYFYVSSISKLEEFLIYIPIEYEKIEFIENQCLCVDRYNNPKELYISQEEAIKKASQKEGLKIYPCRYKYGWHLSKI
;
A
#
# COMPACT_ATOMS: atom_id res chain seq x y z
N MET A 1 -36.51 -37.32 -5.14
CA MET A 1 -35.93 -35.95 -5.12
C MET A 1 -34.42 -36.05 -4.89
N LYS A 2 -33.62 -35.70 -5.91
CA LYS A 2 -32.15 -35.78 -5.85
C LYS A 2 -31.59 -34.71 -4.89
N ARG A 3 -31.22 -35.11 -3.66
CA ARG A 3 -30.34 -34.33 -2.76
C ARG A 3 -28.88 -34.56 -3.15
N LEU A 4 -28.48 -34.17 -4.36
CA LEU A 4 -27.12 -34.36 -4.82
C LEU A 4 -26.57 -33.02 -5.32
N GLU A 5 -25.34 -32.73 -4.91
CA GLU A 5 -24.41 -31.74 -5.46
C GLU A 5 -24.20 -30.38 -4.79
N ILE A 6 -24.96 -29.96 -3.76
CA ILE A 6 -24.66 -28.68 -3.06
C ILE A 6 -23.44 -28.79 -2.13
N LYS A 7 -23.09 -30.00 -1.66
CA LYS A 7 -22.00 -30.21 -0.67
C LYS A 7 -20.58 -30.01 -1.23
N LYS A 8 -20.35 -30.25 -2.53
CA LYS A 8 -19.05 -30.07 -3.18
C LYS A 8 -18.66 -28.58 -3.33
N PRO A 9 -19.51 -27.69 -3.89
CA PRO A 9 -19.17 -26.28 -4.05
C PRO A 9 -18.95 -25.56 -2.70
N LEU A 10 -19.70 -25.94 -1.65
CA LEU A 10 -19.49 -25.35 -0.32
C LEU A 10 -18.14 -25.73 0.31
N LYS A 11 -17.66 -26.96 0.09
CA LYS A 11 -16.33 -27.39 0.57
C LYS A 11 -15.21 -26.65 -0.16
N SER A 12 -15.32 -26.48 -1.47
CA SER A 12 -14.32 -25.73 -2.25
C SER A 12 -14.33 -24.24 -1.92
N ILE A 13 -15.50 -23.64 -1.71
CA ILE A 13 -15.62 -22.25 -1.23
C ILE A 13 -14.97 -22.09 0.14
N LYS A 14 -15.24 -23.00 1.08
CA LYS A 14 -14.63 -22.97 2.43
C LYS A 14 -13.10 -23.07 2.35
N LYS A 15 -12.57 -23.97 1.50
CA LYS A 15 -11.13 -24.11 1.29
C LYS A 15 -10.51 -22.83 0.72
N ARG A 16 -11.18 -22.18 -0.24
CA ARG A 16 -10.73 -20.92 -0.82
C ARG A 16 -10.73 -19.78 0.20
N ILE A 17 -11.75 -19.69 1.04
CA ILE A 17 -11.82 -18.68 2.12
C ILE A 17 -10.64 -18.85 3.09
N LEU A 18 -10.36 -20.08 3.52
CA LEU A 18 -9.23 -20.36 4.42
C LEU A 18 -7.89 -20.00 3.78
N SER A 19 -7.70 -20.35 2.50
CA SER A 19 -6.50 -19.97 1.74
C SER A 19 -6.31 -18.46 1.70
N ASN A 20 -7.38 -17.72 1.38
CA ASN A 20 -7.37 -16.27 1.34
C ASN A 20 -7.03 -15.64 2.70
N GLN A 21 -7.53 -16.21 3.80
CA GLN A 21 -7.22 -15.75 5.15
C GLN A 21 -5.75 -15.96 5.50
N GLU A 22 -5.17 -17.11 5.14
CA GLU A 22 -3.74 -17.38 5.38
C GLU A 22 -2.85 -16.44 4.58
N ILE A 23 -3.19 -16.13 3.32
CA ILE A 23 -2.45 -15.14 2.50
C ILE A 23 -2.47 -13.77 3.18
N ILE A 24 -3.63 -13.28 3.60
CA ILE A 24 -3.73 -11.97 4.28
C ILE A 24 -2.96 -11.98 5.60
N LYS A 25 -3.02 -13.07 6.37
CA LYS A 25 -2.27 -13.21 7.61
C LYS A 25 -0.76 -13.20 7.38
N GLN A 26 -0.30 -13.88 6.33
CA GLN A 26 1.10 -13.88 5.91
C GLN A 26 1.56 -12.47 5.54
N ILE A 27 0.78 -11.76 4.74
CA ILE A 27 1.05 -10.37 4.35
C ILE A 27 1.14 -9.46 5.58
N LYS A 28 0.17 -9.54 6.50
CA LYS A 28 0.19 -8.72 7.72
C LYS A 28 1.36 -9.04 8.65
N ARG A 29 1.89 -10.27 8.58
CA ARG A 29 3.08 -10.68 9.33
C ARG A 29 4.35 -10.13 8.69
N ASP A 30 4.48 -10.26 7.38
CA ASP A 30 5.68 -9.87 6.64
C ASP A 30 5.76 -8.34 6.47
N TYR A 31 4.61 -7.68 6.45
CA TYR A 31 4.44 -6.23 6.34
C TYR A 31 3.67 -5.70 7.56
N SER A 32 4.34 -5.67 8.71
CA SER A 32 3.73 -5.31 10.01
C SER A 32 3.07 -3.92 10.00
N TYR A 33 3.57 -2.99 9.20
CA TYR A 33 3.04 -1.63 9.08
C TYR A 33 1.66 -1.56 8.41
N ILE A 34 1.22 -2.59 7.65
CA ILE A 34 -0.17 -2.70 7.13
C ILE A 34 -1.04 -3.66 7.93
N SER A 35 -0.58 -4.14 9.10
CA SER A 35 -1.33 -5.09 9.92
C SER A 35 -2.72 -4.58 10.35
N HIS A 36 -2.88 -3.26 10.45
CA HIS A 36 -4.13 -2.58 10.80
C HIS A 36 -5.13 -2.48 9.65
N LEU A 37 -4.70 -2.66 8.40
CA LEU A 37 -5.56 -2.52 7.21
C LEU A 37 -6.53 -3.69 7.06
N ASP A 38 -7.72 -3.44 6.54
CA ASP A 38 -8.65 -4.49 6.11
C ASP A 38 -8.26 -5.08 4.74
N ILE A 39 -9.06 -6.03 4.25
CA ILE A 39 -8.74 -6.73 2.98
C ILE A 39 -8.84 -5.78 1.78
N GLU A 40 -9.83 -4.88 1.76
CA GLU A 40 -10.02 -3.95 0.64
C GLU A 40 -8.87 -2.95 0.61
N GLU A 41 -8.48 -2.43 1.77
CA GLU A 41 -7.33 -1.55 1.93
C GLU A 41 -6.01 -2.23 1.55
N ILE A 42 -5.83 -3.52 1.87
CA ILE A 42 -4.66 -4.30 1.44
C ILE A 42 -4.66 -4.46 -0.09
N LEU A 43 -5.79 -4.80 -0.69
CA LEU A 43 -5.89 -4.95 -2.14
C LEU A 43 -5.58 -3.64 -2.87
N ASP A 44 -6.10 -2.52 -2.36
CA ASP A 44 -5.80 -1.18 -2.85
C ASP A 44 -4.34 -0.80 -2.66
N TYR A 45 -3.72 -1.15 -1.53
CA TYR A 45 -2.31 -0.91 -1.25
C TYR A 45 -1.40 -1.58 -2.30
N PHE A 46 -1.73 -2.81 -2.68
CA PHE A 46 -1.00 -3.57 -3.70
C PHE A 46 -1.48 -3.29 -5.15
N TYR A 47 -2.44 -2.37 -5.34
CA TYR A 47 -3.05 -2.06 -6.65
C TYR A 47 -3.60 -3.28 -7.40
N VAL A 48 -4.16 -4.26 -6.66
CA VAL A 48 -4.71 -5.50 -7.21
C VAL A 48 -6.19 -5.62 -6.92
N SER A 49 -6.95 -6.18 -7.86
CA SER A 49 -8.42 -6.26 -7.74
C SER A 49 -8.92 -7.48 -6.96
N SER A 50 -8.03 -8.39 -6.51
CA SER A 50 -8.43 -9.62 -5.83
C SER A 50 -7.27 -10.30 -5.12
N ILE A 51 -7.58 -11.15 -4.14
CA ILE A 51 -6.58 -11.94 -3.40
C ILE A 51 -5.82 -12.90 -4.33
N SER A 52 -6.44 -13.45 -5.37
CA SER A 52 -5.72 -14.28 -6.35
C SER A 52 -4.63 -13.49 -7.08
N LYS A 53 -4.93 -12.25 -7.47
CA LYS A 53 -3.92 -11.36 -8.08
C LYS A 53 -2.84 -10.93 -7.08
N LEU A 54 -3.19 -10.82 -5.80
CA LEU A 54 -2.24 -10.57 -4.74
C LEU A 54 -1.27 -11.74 -4.57
N GLU A 55 -1.77 -12.97 -4.60
CA GLU A 55 -0.97 -14.19 -4.57
C GLU A 55 -0.03 -14.28 -5.79
N GLU A 56 -0.53 -14.01 -6.99
CA GLU A 56 0.29 -13.90 -8.20
C GLU A 56 1.36 -12.81 -8.06
N PHE A 57 0.98 -11.62 -7.57
CA PHE A 57 1.91 -10.52 -7.35
C PHE A 57 3.06 -10.95 -6.43
N LEU A 58 2.76 -11.60 -5.31
CA LEU A 58 3.76 -12.07 -4.35
C LEU A 58 4.71 -13.14 -4.92
N ILE A 59 4.24 -13.98 -5.86
CA ILE A 59 5.08 -14.98 -6.55
C ILE A 59 6.04 -14.29 -7.53
N TYR A 60 5.63 -13.19 -8.15
CA TYR A 60 6.38 -12.48 -9.18
C TYR A 60 7.23 -11.31 -8.69
N ILE A 61 7.23 -10.99 -7.37
CA ILE A 61 8.19 -10.03 -6.82
C ILE A 61 9.60 -10.59 -7.11
N PRO A 62 10.41 -9.93 -7.94
CA PRO A 62 11.78 -10.37 -8.18
C PRO A 62 12.51 -10.39 -6.83
N ILE A 63 13.21 -11.48 -6.56
CA ILE A 63 14.05 -11.69 -5.36
C ILE A 63 15.11 -10.58 -5.19
N GLU A 64 15.27 -9.68 -6.17
CA GLU A 64 16.05 -8.45 -6.06
C GLU A 64 15.53 -7.42 -5.03
N TYR A 65 14.36 -7.64 -4.43
CA TYR A 65 13.91 -6.88 -3.25
C TYR A 65 14.47 -7.41 -1.92
N GLU A 66 15.32 -8.45 -1.92
CA GLU A 66 16.16 -8.77 -0.77
C GLU A 66 17.28 -7.72 -0.63
N LYS A 67 17.14 -6.85 0.38
CA LYS A 67 18.00 -5.70 0.73
C LYS A 67 17.68 -4.35 0.08
N ILE A 68 16.41 -4.04 -0.12
CA ILE A 68 16.02 -2.65 0.19
C ILE A 68 15.85 -2.66 1.70
N GLU A 69 16.87 -2.19 2.43
CA GLU A 69 16.64 -1.68 3.79
C GLU A 69 15.34 -0.90 3.71
N PHE A 70 14.34 -1.38 4.42
CA PHE A 70 13.05 -0.73 4.51
C PHE A 70 13.33 0.64 5.12
N ILE A 71 13.62 1.64 4.27
CA ILE A 71 13.71 3.02 4.69
C ILE A 71 12.27 3.42 4.91
N GLU A 72 11.76 2.99 6.06
CA GLU A 72 10.47 3.39 6.60
C GLU A 72 10.35 4.91 6.41
N ASN A 73 9.34 5.32 5.64
CA ASN A 73 8.87 6.70 5.52
C ASN A 73 9.63 7.67 4.61
N GLN A 74 10.37 7.23 3.58
CA GLN A 74 10.92 8.18 2.60
C GLN A 74 10.10 8.28 1.31
N CYS A 75 9.54 9.47 1.10
CA CYS A 75 8.93 9.84 -0.17
C CYS A 75 9.96 9.87 -1.30
N LEU A 76 9.61 9.28 -2.45
CA LEU A 76 10.45 9.23 -3.66
C LEU A 76 10.18 10.39 -4.64
N CYS A 77 9.43 11.43 -4.23
CA CYS A 77 9.20 12.58 -5.08
C CYS A 77 10.51 13.33 -5.30
N VAL A 78 10.83 13.64 -6.55
CA VAL A 78 11.98 14.46 -6.92
C VAL A 78 11.56 15.72 -7.67
N ASP A 79 12.39 16.75 -7.63
CA ASP A 79 12.22 17.98 -8.41
C ASP A 79 12.73 17.81 -9.86
N ARG A 80 12.71 18.90 -10.64
CA ARG A 80 13.17 18.91 -12.03
C ARG A 80 14.68 18.67 -12.20
N TYR A 81 15.45 18.73 -11.11
CA TYR A 81 16.88 18.50 -11.05
C TYR A 81 17.23 17.15 -10.42
N ASN A 82 16.22 16.28 -10.24
CA ASN A 82 16.36 14.97 -9.62
C ASN A 82 16.73 15.00 -8.12
N ASN A 83 16.49 16.10 -7.43
CA ASN A 83 16.69 16.20 -5.97
C ASN A 83 15.43 15.75 -5.23
N PRO A 84 15.54 15.02 -4.10
CA PRO A 84 14.41 14.66 -3.27
C PRO A 84 13.62 15.87 -2.79
N LYS A 85 12.29 15.79 -2.87
CA LYS A 85 11.39 16.82 -2.35
C LYS A 85 11.23 16.64 -0.85
N GLU A 86 11.26 17.76 -0.13
CA GLU A 86 10.94 17.82 1.29
C GLU A 86 9.50 17.34 1.52
N LEU A 87 9.33 16.43 2.48
CA LEU A 87 8.06 15.82 2.85
C LEU A 87 7.69 16.26 4.27
N TYR A 88 6.45 16.72 4.44
CA TYR A 88 5.88 17.06 5.73
C TYR A 88 4.82 16.02 6.09
N ILE A 89 4.81 15.55 7.33
CA ILE A 89 3.95 14.43 7.74
C ILE A 89 2.48 14.88 7.76
N SER A 90 2.23 16.12 8.20
CA SER A 90 0.89 16.68 8.29
C SER A 90 0.70 17.94 7.43
N GLN A 91 -0.55 18.27 7.13
CA GLN A 91 -0.87 19.46 6.36
C GLN A 91 -0.54 20.73 7.16
N GLU A 92 -0.76 20.70 8.48
CA GLU A 92 -0.46 21.80 9.39
C GLU A 92 1.04 22.13 9.40
N GLU A 93 1.89 21.11 9.38
CA GLU A 93 3.34 21.28 9.28
C GLU A 93 3.73 21.96 7.96
N ALA A 94 3.16 21.50 6.84
CA ALA A 94 3.37 22.11 5.53
C ALA A 94 2.87 23.57 5.49
N ILE A 95 1.73 23.88 6.10
CA ILE A 95 1.18 25.24 6.22
C ILE A 95 2.13 26.13 7.01
N LYS A 96 2.60 25.67 8.17
CA LYS A 96 3.54 26.42 9.01
C LYS A 96 4.85 26.70 8.29
N LYS A 97 5.29 25.80 7.42
CA LYS A 97 6.51 26.01 6.63
C LYS A 97 6.28 26.91 5.42
N ALA A 98 5.12 26.80 4.77
CA ALA A 98 4.71 27.68 3.68
C ALA A 98 4.53 29.13 4.14
N SER A 99 4.02 29.38 5.35
CA SER A 99 3.85 30.74 5.87
C SER A 99 5.18 31.47 6.14
N GLN A 100 6.30 30.75 6.25
CA GLN A 100 7.64 31.33 6.39
C GLN A 100 8.26 31.76 5.05
N LYS A 101 7.66 31.38 3.92
CA LYS A 101 8.19 31.64 2.57
C LYS A 101 7.06 32.00 1.61
N GLU A 102 7.01 33.25 1.17
CA GLU A 102 6.00 33.68 0.20
C GLU A 102 6.09 32.91 -1.12
N GLY A 103 4.93 32.69 -1.76
CA GLY A 103 4.86 32.08 -3.10
C GLY A 103 4.96 30.56 -3.15
N LEU A 104 4.62 29.85 -2.06
CA LEU A 104 4.56 28.38 -2.04
C LEU A 104 3.12 27.86 -2.06
N LYS A 105 2.86 26.83 -2.87
CA LYS A 105 1.64 26.02 -2.87
C LYS A 105 1.88 24.68 -2.18
N ILE A 106 0.88 24.22 -1.44
CA ILE A 106 0.86 22.95 -0.73
C ILE A 106 0.10 21.92 -1.56
N TYR A 107 0.62 20.70 -1.68
CA TYR A 107 -0.05 19.60 -2.37
C TYR A 107 0.32 18.25 -1.76
N PRO A 108 -0.58 17.24 -1.83
CA PRO A 108 -0.30 15.93 -1.25
C PRO A 108 0.78 15.17 -2.03
N CYS A 109 1.52 14.33 -1.33
CA CYS A 109 2.50 13.41 -1.90
C CYS A 109 1.81 12.35 -2.79
N ARG A 110 2.32 12.14 -4.01
CA ARG A 110 1.81 11.10 -4.93
C ARG A 110 1.90 9.69 -4.36
N TYR A 111 2.85 9.46 -3.45
CA TYR A 111 3.08 8.19 -2.75
C TYR A 111 2.36 8.13 -1.40
N LYS A 112 1.50 9.11 -1.09
CA LYS A 112 0.66 9.18 0.11
C LYS A 112 1.41 9.22 1.46
N TYR A 113 2.69 9.56 1.45
CA TYR A 113 3.49 9.68 2.68
C TYR A 113 3.32 11.01 3.43
N GLY A 114 2.59 12.00 2.89
CA GLY A 114 2.45 13.32 3.50
C GLY A 114 2.21 14.44 2.48
N TRP A 115 2.80 15.60 2.71
CA TRP A 115 2.58 16.85 1.97
C TRP A 115 3.87 17.44 1.44
N HIS A 116 3.78 18.15 0.32
CA HIS A 116 4.90 18.83 -0.32
C HIS A 116 4.61 20.31 -0.54
N LEU A 117 5.69 21.07 -0.69
CA LEU A 117 5.66 22.45 -1.15
C LEU A 117 6.20 22.56 -2.57
N SER A 118 5.62 23.46 -3.36
CA SER A 118 6.13 23.86 -4.66
C SER A 118 6.05 25.38 -4.76
N LYS A 119 6.95 26.00 -5.52
CA LYS A 119 6.71 27.37 -5.96
C LYS A 119 5.42 27.44 -6.79
N ILE A 120 4.69 28.53 -6.64
CA ILE A 120 3.56 28.90 -7.50
C ILE A 120 4.08 29.13 -8.92
#